data_AF-H0QWN0-F1
#
_entry.id   AF-H0QWN0-F1
#
_cell.length_a   1.000
_cell.length_b   1.000
_cell.length_c   1.000
_cell.angle_alpha   90.00
_cell.angle_beta   90.00
_cell.angle_gamma   90.00
#
_symmetry.space_group_name_H-M   'P 1'
#
loop_
_entity.id
_entity.type
_entity.pdbx_description
1 polymer ?
#
loop_
_entity_poly.entity_id
_entity_poly.type
_entity_poly.pdbx_seq_one_letter_code
_entity_poly.pdbx_strand_id
1 'polypeptide(L)'
;MSMFNRAQRLLSRLDLVERGFRGAGAATAIMGLSHFAAPRVFEAITRPVFPEDTANWVKVNGTSEAVIGFALIDRRTRLLGLVGLVVYGVHLGERAGTAVVARLRENEAISAPSFAD
;
A
#
# COMPACT_ATOMS: atom_id res chain seq x y z
N MET A 1 12.82 -41.59 7.80
CA MET A 1 12.93 -40.27 7.13
C MET A 1 14.07 -39.50 7.79
N SER A 2 15.21 -39.32 7.11
CA SER A 2 16.44 -38.77 7.71
C SER A 2 16.26 -37.35 8.29
N MET A 3 16.90 -37.08 9.44
CA MET A 3 16.99 -35.76 10.08
C MET A 3 17.55 -34.69 9.11
N PHE A 4 18.44 -35.12 8.20
CA PHE A 4 19.05 -34.30 7.15
C PHE A 4 18.02 -33.71 6.18
N ASN A 5 17.03 -34.51 5.78
CA ASN A 5 15.93 -34.05 4.90
C ASN A 5 14.95 -33.09 5.61
N ARG A 6 14.94 -33.04 6.94
CA ARG A 6 14.16 -32.05 7.70
C ARG A 6 14.91 -30.72 7.80
N ALA A 7 16.21 -30.76 8.08
CA ALA A 7 17.07 -29.58 8.12
C ALA A 7 17.12 -28.85 6.77
N GLN A 8 17.31 -29.58 5.66
CA GLN A 8 17.38 -29.00 4.33
C GLN A 8 16.05 -28.34 3.89
N ARG A 9 14.91 -28.90 4.30
CA ARG A 9 13.57 -28.31 4.07
C ARG A 9 13.33 -27.05 4.89
N LEU A 10 13.89 -26.95 6.09
CA LEU A 10 13.82 -25.73 6.90
C LEU A 10 14.68 -24.62 6.29
N LEU A 11 15.89 -24.94 5.84
CA LEU A 11 16.79 -23.99 5.19
C LEU A 11 16.19 -23.44 3.88
N SER A 12 15.61 -24.29 3.03
CA SER A 12 14.97 -23.84 1.79
C SER A 12 13.73 -22.97 2.03
N ARG A 13 12.96 -23.24 3.09
CA ARG A 13 11.84 -22.39 3.50
C ARG A 13 12.32 -21.02 3.98
N LEU A 14 13.40 -20.97 4.76
CA LEU A 14 13.97 -19.70 5.21
C LEU A 14 14.50 -18.87 4.02
N ASP A 15 15.14 -19.50 3.04
CA ASP A 15 15.60 -18.82 1.82
C ASP A 15 14.43 -18.36 0.93
N LEU A 16 13.37 -19.17 0.78
CA LEU A 16 12.18 -18.77 0.04
C LEU A 16 11.46 -17.58 0.70
N VAL A 17 11.32 -17.60 2.03
CA VAL A 17 10.72 -16.50 2.80
C VAL A 17 11.57 -15.24 2.67
N GLU A 18 12.89 -15.36 2.79
CA GLU A 18 13.81 -14.24 2.61
C GLU A 18 13.70 -13.62 1.21
N ARG A 19 13.70 -14.44 0.16
CA ARG A 19 13.49 -13.99 -1.22
C ARG A 19 12.12 -13.35 -1.41
N GLY A 20 11.09 -13.90 -0.76
CA GLY A 20 9.74 -13.34 -0.77
C GLY A 20 9.71 -11.94 -0.18
N PHE A 21 10.31 -11.73 1.01
CA PHE A 21 10.41 -10.41 1.64
C PHE A 21 11.23 -9.43 0.81
N ARG A 22 12.35 -9.85 0.24
CA ARG A 22 13.17 -9.00 -0.63
C ARG A 22 12.44 -8.61 -1.90
N GLY A 23 11.75 -9.56 -2.53
CA GLY A 23 10.96 -9.32 -3.73
C GLY A 23 9.80 -8.37 -3.47
N ALA A 24 9.01 -8.65 -2.43
CA ALA A 24 7.90 -7.78 -2.02
C ALA A 24 8.39 -6.38 -1.62
N GLY A 25 9.42 -6.31 -0.77
CA GLY A 25 10.00 -5.04 -0.34
C GLY A 25 10.59 -4.23 -1.49
N ALA A 26 11.28 -4.86 -2.44
CA ALA A 26 11.78 -4.19 -3.63
C ALA A 26 10.64 -3.67 -4.53
N ALA A 27 9.61 -4.49 -4.76
CA ALA A 27 8.44 -4.06 -5.54
C ALA A 27 7.74 -2.86 -4.90
N THR A 28 7.49 -2.90 -3.58
CA THR A 28 6.89 -1.78 -2.84
C THR A 28 7.80 -0.55 -2.86
N ALA A 29 9.11 -0.71 -2.70
CA ALA A 29 10.04 0.42 -2.74
C ALA A 29 10.09 1.09 -4.13
N ILE A 30 10.11 0.30 -5.20
CA ILE A 30 10.06 0.80 -6.58
C ILE A 30 8.74 1.55 -6.82
N MET A 31 7.62 1.03 -6.32
CA MET A 31 6.34 1.71 -6.42
C MET A 31 6.38 3.07 -5.72
N GLY A 32 6.87 3.12 -4.48
CA GLY A 32 7.02 4.36 -3.73
C GLY A 32 7.94 5.39 -4.43
N LEU A 33 9.05 4.95 -5.01
CA LEU A 33 9.93 5.82 -5.80
C LEU A 33 9.27 6.30 -7.11
N SER A 34 8.36 5.52 -7.68
CA SER A 34 7.64 5.87 -8.91
C SER A 34 6.71 7.08 -8.71
N HIS A 35 6.20 7.31 -7.50
CA HIS A 35 5.44 8.52 -7.17
C HIS A 35 6.23 9.81 -7.44
N PHE A 36 7.56 9.79 -7.25
CA PHE A 36 8.42 10.94 -7.50
C PHE A 36 8.88 11.03 -8.96
N ALA A 37 9.05 9.88 -9.61
CA ALA A 37 9.45 9.83 -11.02
C ALA A 37 8.31 10.24 -11.97
N ALA A 38 7.06 9.86 -11.66
CA ALA A 38 5.90 10.08 -12.51
C ALA A 38 4.67 10.60 -11.72
N PRO A 39 4.78 11.73 -10.99
CA PRO A 39 3.76 12.19 -10.04
C PRO A 39 2.38 12.38 -10.68
N ARG A 40 2.31 12.83 -11.94
CA ARG A 40 1.04 13.07 -12.65
C ARG A 40 0.20 11.80 -12.84
N VAL A 41 0.86 10.64 -13.03
CA VAL A 41 0.16 9.35 -13.16
C VAL A 41 -0.48 8.99 -11.83
N PHE A 42 0.27 9.18 -10.74
CA PHE A 42 -0.20 8.88 -9.39
C PHE A 42 -1.22 9.90 -8.89
N GLU A 43 -1.17 11.17 -9.30
CA GLU A 43 -2.20 12.16 -8.97
C GLU A 43 -3.58 11.73 -9.49
N ALA A 44 -3.65 11.21 -10.73
CA ALA A 44 -4.91 10.73 -11.31
C ALA A 44 -5.52 9.57 -10.51
N ILE A 45 -4.67 8.67 -9.98
CA ILE A 45 -5.09 7.51 -9.18
C ILE A 45 -5.39 7.90 -7.73
N THR A 46 -4.66 8.89 -7.19
CA THR A 46 -4.73 9.31 -5.77
C THR A 46 -5.91 10.25 -5.52
N ARG A 47 -6.24 11.14 -6.47
CA ARG A 47 -7.28 12.17 -6.33
C ARG A 47 -8.65 11.62 -5.91
N PRO A 48 -9.14 10.47 -6.43
CA PRO A 48 -10.40 9.89 -6.00
C PRO A 48 -10.50 9.53 -4.52
N VAL A 49 -9.36 9.30 -3.85
CA VAL A 49 -9.25 8.85 -2.45
C VAL A 49 -8.70 9.96 -1.53
N PHE A 50 -7.89 10.85 -2.10
CA PHE A 50 -7.30 12.01 -1.45
C PHE A 50 -7.55 13.26 -2.29
N PRO A 51 -8.78 13.79 -2.29
CA PRO A 51 -9.15 14.94 -3.12
C PRO A 51 -8.54 16.25 -2.59
N GLU A 52 -8.35 16.37 -1.28
CA GLU A 52 -7.65 17.50 -0.68
C GLU A 52 -6.13 17.28 -0.74
N ASP A 53 -5.40 18.27 -1.25
CA ASP A 53 -3.93 18.27 -1.30
C ASP A 53 -3.32 17.01 -1.95
N THR A 54 -3.95 16.55 -3.06
CA THR A 54 -3.56 15.31 -3.76
C THR A 54 -2.06 15.24 -4.07
N ALA A 55 -1.45 16.35 -4.51
CA ALA A 55 -0.04 16.38 -4.88
C ALA A 55 0.90 16.11 -3.70
N ASN A 56 0.52 16.55 -2.49
CA ASN A 56 1.25 16.23 -1.28
C ASN A 56 1.02 14.76 -0.88
N TRP A 57 -0.21 14.27 -0.97
CA TRP A 57 -0.51 12.87 -0.70
C TRP A 57 0.20 11.89 -1.64
N VAL A 58 0.43 12.26 -2.91
CA VAL A 58 1.28 11.48 -3.81
C VAL A 58 2.70 11.33 -3.24
N LYS A 59 3.27 12.40 -2.66
CA LYS A 59 4.60 12.34 -2.04
C LYS A 59 4.59 11.55 -0.74
N VAL A 60 3.59 11.76 0.12
CA VAL A 60 3.45 11.04 1.40
C VAL A 60 3.32 9.54 1.15
N ASN A 61 2.42 9.13 0.27
CA ASN A 61 2.24 7.73 -0.12
C ASN A 61 3.52 7.14 -0.71
N GLY A 62 4.17 7.87 -1.62
CA GLY A 62 5.45 7.47 -2.20
C GLY A 62 6.56 7.27 -1.16
N THR A 63 6.71 8.19 -0.21
CA THR A 63 7.68 8.07 0.88
C THR A 63 7.35 6.90 1.79
N SER A 64 6.08 6.73 2.19
CA SER A 64 5.64 5.64 3.04
C SER A 64 5.94 4.28 2.40
N GLU A 65 5.58 4.09 1.14
CA GLU A 65 5.84 2.86 0.39
C GLU A 65 7.34 2.59 0.22
N ALA A 66 8.13 3.62 -0.09
CA ALA A 66 9.58 3.48 -0.19
C ALA A 66 10.20 3.00 1.12
N VAL A 67 9.85 3.64 2.24
CA VAL A 67 10.37 3.29 3.58
C VAL A 67 9.92 1.91 4.01
N ILE A 68 8.64 1.57 3.82
CA ILE A 68 8.10 0.24 4.13
C ILE A 68 8.82 -0.83 3.29
N GLY A 69 8.97 -0.58 1.98
CA GLY A 69 9.65 -1.48 1.06
C GLY A 69 11.09 -1.75 1.46
N PHE A 70 11.88 -0.69 1.73
CA PHE A 70 13.25 -0.85 2.23
C PHE A 70 13.31 -1.56 3.58
N ALA A 71 12.39 -1.26 4.50
CA ALA A 71 12.34 -1.90 5.80
C ALA A 71 12.03 -3.41 5.70
N LEU A 72 11.27 -3.86 4.70
CA LEU A 72 10.96 -5.27 4.46
C LEU A 72 12.15 -6.06 3.88
N ILE A 73 13.00 -5.41 3.09
CA ILE A 73 14.19 -6.02 2.47
C ILE A 73 15.18 -6.46 3.54
N ASP A 74 15.53 -5.58 4.49
CA ASP A 74 16.46 -5.92 5.57
C ASP A 74 15.73 -6.71 6.68
N ARG A 75 16.22 -7.92 6.96
CA ARG A 75 15.71 -8.79 8.01
C ARG A 75 15.70 -8.13 9.39
N ARG A 76 16.60 -7.18 9.66
CA ARG A 76 16.69 -6.45 10.94
C ARG A 76 15.54 -5.47 11.14
N THR A 77 15.03 -4.87 10.07
CA THR A 77 13.94 -3.88 10.11
C THR A 77 12.60 -4.45 9.67
N ARG A 78 12.55 -5.71 9.24
CA ARG A 78 11.36 -6.36 8.68
C ARG A 78 10.11 -6.26 9.56
N LEU A 79 10.27 -6.39 10.88
CA LEU A 79 9.14 -6.24 11.79
C LEU A 79 8.53 -4.83 11.70
N LEU A 80 9.37 -3.79 11.63
CA LEU A 80 8.93 -2.42 11.43
C LEU A 80 8.28 -2.24 10.06
N GLY A 81 8.84 -2.86 9.01
CA GLY A 81 8.25 -2.86 7.67
C GLY A 81 6.85 -3.50 7.65
N LEU A 82 6.65 -4.62 8.34
CA LEU A 82 5.35 -5.28 8.46
C LEU A 82 4.33 -4.44 9.24
N VAL A 83 4.73 -3.85 10.37
CA VAL A 83 3.88 -2.95 11.14
C VAL A 83 3.50 -1.72 10.30
N GLY A 84 4.48 -1.12 9.63
CA GLY A 84 4.26 0.00 8.72
C GLY A 84 3.32 -0.34 7.58
N LEU A 85 3.46 -1.53 6.98
CA LEU A 85 2.57 -2.00 5.92
C LEU A 85 1.12 -2.15 6.42
N VAL A 86 0.91 -2.72 7.62
CA VAL A 86 -0.43 -2.84 8.21
C VAL A 86 -1.03 -1.47 8.49
N VAL A 87 -0.29 -0.58 9.16
CA VAL A 87 -0.76 0.77 9.49
C VAL A 87 -1.09 1.56 8.23
N TYR A 88 -0.21 1.54 7.23
CA TYR A 88 -0.42 2.21 5.96
C TYR A 88 -1.62 1.62 5.20
N GLY A 89 -1.76 0.29 5.17
CA GLY A 89 -2.90 -0.39 4.55
C GLY A 89 -4.24 -0.04 5.19
N VAL A 90 -4.28 0.04 6.53
CA VAL A 90 -5.48 0.49 7.26
C VAL A 90 -5.82 1.94 6.90
N HIS A 91 -4.82 2.83 6.89
CA HIS A 91 -5.02 4.24 6.54
C HIS A 91 -5.56 4.42 5.12
N LEU A 92 -4.98 3.72 4.13
CA LEU A 92 -5.49 3.73 2.76
C LEU A 92 -6.91 3.17 2.66
N GLY A 93 -7.18 2.06 3.36
CA GLY A 93 -8.49 1.43 3.39
C GLY A 93 -9.59 2.34 3.94
N GLU A 94 -9.30 3.04 5.04
CA GLU A 94 -10.21 4.01 5.66
C GLU A 94 -10.54 5.17 4.69
N ARG A 95 -9.51 5.74 4.05
CA ARG A 95 -9.68 6.83 3.08
C ARG A 95 -10.48 6.38 1.87
N ALA A 96 -10.18 5.20 1.33
CA ALA A 96 -10.91 4.62 0.21
C ALA A 96 -12.37 4.34 0.56
N GLY A 97 -12.64 3.75 1.73
CA GLY A 97 -14.00 3.50 2.22
C GLY A 97 -14.80 4.79 2.36
N THR A 98 -14.20 5.83 2.95
CA THR A 98 -14.83 7.16 3.08
C THR A 98 -15.17 7.74 1.71
N ALA A 99 -14.25 7.66 0.75
CA ALA A 99 -14.46 8.16 -0.61
C ALA A 99 -15.54 7.38 -1.38
N VAL A 100 -15.66 6.07 -1.14
CA VAL A 100 -16.75 5.26 -1.72
C VAL A 100 -18.10 5.67 -1.12
N VAL A 101 -18.19 5.79 0.20
CA VAL A 101 -19.44 6.20 0.88
C VAL A 101 -19.89 7.59 0.42
N ALA A 102 -18.96 8.54 0.26
CA ALA A 102 -19.27 9.87 -0.24
C ALA A 102 -19.89 9.84 -1.65
N ARG A 103 -19.32 9.05 -2.57
CA ARG A 103 -19.84 8.88 -3.94
C ARG A 103 -21.23 8.26 -3.98
N LEU A 104 -21.49 7.27 -3.11
CA LEU A 104 -22.81 6.65 -3.04
C LEU A 104 -23.88 7.66 -2.60
N ARG A 105 -23.58 8.48 -1.59
CA ARG A 105 -24.47 9.54 -1.11
C ARG A 105 -24.75 10.61 -2.17
N GLU A 106 -23.73 11.02 -2.92
CA GLU A 106 -23.90 11.94 -4.06
C GLU A 106 -24.86 11.38 -5.11
N ASN A 107 -24.68 10.11 -5.50
CA ASN A 107 -25.52 9.47 -6.50
C ASN A 107 -26.98 9.33 -6.04
N GLU A 108 -27.21 9.03 -4.76
CA GLU A 108 -28.55 9.01 -4.16
C GLU A 108 -29.18 10.41 -4.17
N ALA A 109 -28.44 11.44 -3.80
CA ALA A 109 -28.92 12.82 -3.79
C ALA A 109 -29.30 13.34 -5.19
N ILE A 110 -28.54 12.97 -6.23
CA ILE A 110 -28.85 13.29 -7.63
C ILE A 110 -30.11 12.58 -8.13
N SER A 111 -30.39 11.38 -7.59
CA SER A 111 -31.52 10.54 -8.01
C SER A 111 -32.83 10.83 -7.25
N ALA A 112 -32.77 11.60 -6.17
CA ALA A 112 -33.94 11.97 -5.39
C ALA A 112 -34.83 12.96 -6.19
N PRO A 113 -36.16 12.76 -6.25
CA PRO A 113 -37.04 13.71 -6.92
C PRO A 113 -36.95 15.08 -6.25
N SER A 114 -36.69 16.13 -7.04
CA SER A 114 -36.77 17.51 -6.57
C SER A 114 -38.24 17.83 -6.27
N PHE A 115 -38.64 17.73 -5.01
CA PHE A 115 -39.97 18.16 -4.56
C PHE A 115 -40.03 19.66 -4.22
N ALA A 116 -39.11 20.45 -4.77
CA ALA A 116 -39.12 21.90 -4.65
C ALA A 116 -39.58 22.53 -5.97
N ASP A 117 -40.90 22.53 -6.19
CA ASP A 117 -41.65 23.41 -7.09
C ASP A 117 -43.04 23.67 -6.48
#